data_AF-A0A7R7VPS4-F1
#
_entry.id   AF-A0A7R7VPS4-F1
#
_cell.length_a   1.000
_cell.length_b   1.000
_cell.length_c   1.000
_cell.angle_alpha   90.00
_cell.angle_beta   90.00
_cell.angle_gamma   90.00
#
_symmetry.space_group_name_H-M   'P 1'
#
loop_
_entity.id
_entity.type
_entity.pdbx_description
1 polymer ?
#
loop_
_entity_poly.entity_id
_entity_poly.type
_entity_poly.pdbx_seq_one_letter_code
_entity_poly.pdbx_strand_id
1 'polypeptide(L)'
;MSGSDQVTRRLRLYNRILQFGSPVEPRCEFCFLRGHTCIMDSKYQKCAECTRRGRKCERQFHDEKEWNRLEKSRKELRDKIRKVRESIATSYATLNRLERQEEYLNERGSRMLVHDSNMLERLDEENPPSAEDLQELERSANEEAARIAAVSKDLSLSQVMDSPSFWENFDSAVAGGIPSPTGGNQSSSR
;
A
#
# COMPACT_ATOMS: atom_id res chain seq x y z
N MET A 1 -60.20 -3.41 8.27
CA MET A 1 -60.20 -4.86 7.97
C MET A 1 -60.53 -5.59 9.26
N SER A 2 -61.59 -6.39 9.27
CA SER A 2 -62.07 -7.06 10.49
C SER A 2 -61.09 -8.17 10.90
N GLY A 3 -60.87 -8.39 12.19
CA GLY A 3 -59.90 -9.40 12.68
C GLY A 3 -60.14 -10.81 12.11
N SER A 4 -61.39 -11.13 11.78
CA SER A 4 -61.82 -12.38 11.13
C SER A 4 -61.20 -12.59 9.73
N ASP A 5 -61.06 -11.53 8.94
CA ASP A 5 -60.52 -11.60 7.57
C ASP A 5 -59.03 -11.96 7.58
N GLN A 6 -58.31 -11.46 8.58
CA GLN A 6 -56.88 -11.70 8.72
C GLN A 6 -56.59 -13.15 9.12
N VAL A 7 -57.40 -13.73 10.01
CA VAL A 7 -57.29 -15.15 10.41
C VAL A 7 -57.57 -16.06 9.22
N THR A 8 -58.64 -15.80 8.47
CA THR A 8 -59.02 -16.57 7.28
C THR A 8 -57.91 -16.53 6.22
N ARG A 9 -57.30 -15.36 5.99
CA ARG A 9 -56.17 -15.21 5.06
C ARG A 9 -54.94 -16.01 5.50
N ARG A 10 -54.61 -16.02 6.79
CA ARG A 10 -53.48 -16.80 7.34
C ARG A 10 -53.69 -18.29 7.19
N LEU A 11 -54.92 -18.78 7.44
CA LEU A 11 -55.26 -20.20 7.28
C LEU A 11 -55.18 -20.64 5.81
N ARG A 12 -55.68 -19.82 4.88
CA ARG A 12 -55.53 -20.11 3.44
C ARG A 12 -54.07 -20.20 3.02
N LEU A 13 -53.23 -19.26 3.48
CA LEU A 13 -51.81 -19.27 3.16
C LEU A 13 -51.08 -20.45 3.82
N TYR A 14 -51.43 -20.78 5.07
CA TYR A 14 -50.93 -21.97 5.77
C TYR A 14 -51.20 -23.25 4.98
N ASN A 15 -52.46 -23.48 4.57
CA ASN A 15 -52.85 -24.66 3.80
C ASN A 15 -52.13 -24.72 2.45
N ARG A 16 -51.94 -23.56 1.81
CA ARG A 16 -51.18 -23.47 0.55
C ARG A 16 -49.72 -23.89 0.74
N ILE A 17 -49.05 -23.37 1.78
CA ILE A 17 -47.65 -23.72 2.07
C ILE A 17 -47.56 -25.20 2.45
N LEU A 18 -48.54 -25.77 3.15
CA LEU A 18 -48.55 -27.22 3.44
C LEU A 18 -48.71 -28.07 2.18
N GLN A 19 -49.53 -27.63 1.23
CA GLN A 19 -49.82 -28.38 0.01
C GLN A 19 -48.66 -28.36 -0.99
N PHE A 20 -48.00 -27.20 -1.15
CA PHE A 20 -46.97 -26.99 -2.17
C PHE A 20 -45.56 -26.85 -1.62
N GLY A 21 -45.41 -26.69 -0.31
CA GLY A 21 -44.12 -26.53 0.33
C GLY A 21 -43.43 -27.86 0.62
N SER A 22 -42.13 -27.79 0.85
CA SER A 22 -41.29 -28.91 1.25
C SER A 22 -40.76 -28.72 2.67
N PRO A 23 -40.45 -29.80 3.41
CA PRO A 23 -39.74 -29.71 4.67
C PRO A 23 -38.34 -29.16 4.42
N VAL A 24 -37.92 -28.19 5.22
CA VAL A 24 -36.61 -27.54 5.02
C VAL A 24 -35.73 -27.61 6.26
N GLU A 25 -34.47 -27.95 6.02
CA GLU A 25 -33.38 -28.10 6.99
C GLU A 25 -32.31 -27.01 6.73
N PRO A 26 -31.76 -26.30 7.73
CA PRO A 26 -32.12 -26.30 9.15
C PRO A 26 -33.44 -25.61 9.47
N ARG A 27 -34.27 -26.18 10.35
CA ARG A 27 -35.56 -25.59 10.76
C ARG A 27 -35.40 -24.16 11.29
N CYS A 28 -36.41 -23.30 11.10
CA CYS A 28 -36.40 -21.98 11.78
C CYS A 28 -36.38 -22.16 13.30
N GLU A 29 -35.86 -21.17 14.02
CA GLU A 29 -35.61 -21.25 15.47
C GLU A 29 -36.84 -21.74 16.24
N PHE A 30 -38.01 -21.22 15.89
CA PHE A 30 -39.25 -21.66 16.49
C PHE A 30 -39.63 -23.11 16.23
N CYS A 31 -39.58 -23.54 14.97
CA CYS A 31 -39.92 -24.92 14.63
C CYS A 31 -38.89 -25.89 15.24
N PHE A 32 -37.64 -25.46 15.36
CA PHE A 32 -36.59 -26.22 16.04
C PHE A 32 -36.91 -26.37 17.53
N LEU A 33 -37.12 -25.27 18.26
CA LEU A 33 -37.41 -25.27 19.70
C LEU A 33 -38.69 -26.02 20.08
N ARG A 34 -39.68 -26.04 19.19
CA ARG A 34 -40.98 -26.71 19.43
C ARG A 34 -41.06 -28.11 18.83
N GLY A 35 -40.01 -28.60 18.19
CA GLY A 35 -40.01 -29.92 17.55
C GLY A 35 -40.96 -30.03 16.35
N HIS A 36 -41.35 -28.92 15.73
CA HIS A 36 -42.21 -28.94 14.54
C HIS A 36 -41.40 -29.12 13.25
N THR A 37 -42.01 -29.73 12.24
CA THR A 37 -41.48 -29.76 10.88
C THR A 37 -41.62 -28.37 10.25
N CYS A 38 -40.52 -27.85 9.70
CA CYS A 38 -40.52 -26.53 9.09
C CYS A 38 -40.83 -26.66 7.59
N ILE A 39 -42.10 -26.56 7.22
CA ILE A 39 -42.53 -26.63 5.81
C ILE A 39 -42.58 -25.23 5.21
N MET A 40 -41.90 -25.03 4.07
CA MET A 40 -41.82 -23.76 3.35
C MET A 40 -42.00 -23.94 1.84
N ASP A 41 -42.54 -22.90 1.21
CA ASP A 41 -42.66 -22.75 -0.24
C ASP A 41 -41.72 -21.62 -0.66
N SER A 42 -40.97 -21.80 -1.75
CA SER A 42 -39.99 -20.83 -2.26
C SER A 42 -40.59 -19.46 -2.58
N LYS A 43 -41.90 -19.38 -2.80
CA LYS A 43 -42.62 -18.12 -3.05
C LYS A 43 -42.84 -17.28 -1.80
N TYR A 44 -42.71 -17.86 -0.61
CA TYR A 44 -43.04 -17.21 0.65
C TYR A 44 -41.87 -17.23 1.63
N GLN A 45 -41.64 -16.08 2.26
CA GLN A 45 -40.57 -15.89 3.24
C GLN A 45 -40.89 -16.47 4.63
N LYS A 46 -42.00 -17.21 4.79
CA LYS A 46 -42.44 -17.76 6.08
C LYS A 46 -42.83 -19.23 5.95
N CYS A 47 -42.47 -20.03 6.95
CA CYS A 47 -42.97 -21.39 7.06
C CYS A 47 -44.46 -21.45 7.40
N ALA A 48 -45.05 -22.62 7.16
CA ALA A 48 -46.45 -22.90 7.45
C ALA A 48 -46.80 -22.53 8.90
N GLU A 49 -46.06 -23.03 9.88
CA GLU A 49 -46.35 -22.76 11.30
C GLU A 49 -46.21 -21.29 11.69
N CYS A 50 -45.17 -20.61 11.19
CA CYS A 50 -45.01 -19.17 11.43
C CYS A 50 -46.14 -18.35 10.78
N THR A 51 -46.60 -18.77 9.60
CA THR A 51 -47.73 -18.16 8.89
C THR A 51 -49.04 -18.33 9.65
N ARG A 52 -49.33 -19.56 10.11
CA ARG A 52 -50.53 -19.90 10.90
C ARG A 52 -50.62 -19.05 12.16
N ARG A 53 -49.50 -18.89 12.87
CA ARG A 53 -49.42 -18.10 14.10
C ARG A 53 -49.27 -16.59 13.86
N GLY A 54 -49.09 -16.16 12.61
CA GLY A 54 -48.91 -14.75 12.27
C GLY A 54 -47.60 -14.13 12.76
N ARG A 55 -46.60 -14.95 13.09
CA ARG A 55 -45.29 -14.48 13.57
C ARG A 55 -44.33 -14.19 12.41
N LYS A 56 -43.19 -13.56 12.73
CA LYS A 56 -42.04 -13.52 11.82
C LYS A 56 -41.35 -14.88 11.83
N CYS A 57 -40.84 -15.29 10.67
CA CYS A 57 -39.99 -16.46 10.52
C CYS A 57 -38.56 -15.93 10.43
N GLU A 58 -37.64 -16.31 11.33
CA GLU A 58 -36.24 -15.83 11.21
C GLU A 58 -35.53 -16.42 10.00
N ARG A 59 -36.07 -17.50 9.41
CA ARG A 59 -35.50 -18.10 8.21
C ARG A 59 -35.89 -17.29 6.97
N GLN A 60 -34.97 -16.43 6.54
CA GLN A 60 -34.97 -15.81 5.22
C GLN A 60 -34.13 -16.70 4.31
N PHE A 61 -34.72 -17.24 3.24
CA PHE A 61 -33.91 -17.86 2.20
C PHE A 61 -33.41 -16.77 1.28
N HIS A 62 -32.11 -16.83 0.99
CA HIS A 62 -31.56 -16.04 -0.08
C HIS A 62 -32.02 -16.61 -1.41
N ASP A 63 -32.61 -15.76 -2.24
CA ASP A 63 -33.06 -16.16 -3.57
C ASP A 63 -31.85 -16.59 -4.41
N GLU A 64 -32.08 -17.45 -5.41
CA GLU A 64 -31.04 -17.84 -6.38
C GLU A 64 -30.37 -16.62 -7.04
N LYS A 65 -31.12 -15.52 -7.20
CA LYS A 65 -30.58 -14.24 -7.68
C LYS A 65 -29.56 -13.64 -6.73
N GLU A 66 -29.75 -13.75 -5.42
CA GLU A 66 -28.81 -13.26 -4.41
C GLU A 66 -27.53 -14.11 -4.40
N TRP A 67 -27.68 -15.44 -4.51
CA TRP A 67 -26.54 -16.34 -4.68
C TRP A 67 -25.73 -16.04 -5.94
N ASN A 68 -26.41 -15.86 -7.08
CA ASN A 68 -25.76 -15.52 -8.34
C ASN A 68 -25.02 -14.17 -8.27
N ARG A 69 -25.59 -13.17 -7.59
CA ARG A 69 -24.92 -11.89 -7.34
C ARG A 69 -23.67 -12.08 -6.49
N LEU A 70 -23.77 -12.84 -5.41
CA LEU A 70 -22.64 -13.13 -4.52
C LEU A 70 -21.51 -13.84 -5.28
N GLU A 71 -21.84 -14.83 -6.09
CA GLU A 71 -20.86 -15.56 -6.89
C GLU A 71 -20.18 -14.67 -7.92
N LYS A 72 -20.96 -13.83 -8.61
CA LYS A 72 -20.41 -12.84 -9.56
C LYS A 72 -19.44 -11.89 -8.85
N SER A 73 -19.84 -11.30 -7.72
CA SER A 73 -18.96 -10.41 -6.94
C SER A 73 -17.71 -11.14 -6.43
N ARG A 74 -17.82 -12.40 -6.01
CA ARG A 74 -16.67 -13.21 -5.61
C ARG A 74 -15.71 -13.49 -6.77
N LYS A 75 -16.25 -13.70 -7.98
CA LYS A 75 -15.43 -13.87 -9.20
C LYS A 75 -14.71 -12.57 -9.56
N GLU A 76 -15.42 -11.44 -9.56
CA GLU A 76 -14.83 -10.12 -9.81
C GLU A 76 -13.71 -9.78 -8.82
N LEU A 77 -13.91 -10.07 -7.53
CA LEU A 77 -12.88 -9.89 -6.51
C LEU A 77 -11.66 -10.78 -6.76
N ARG A 78 -11.87 -12.05 -7.13
CA ARG A 78 -10.77 -12.96 -7.48
C ARG A 78 -9.96 -12.45 -8.67
N ASP A 79 -10.63 -11.95 -9.71
CA ASP A 79 -9.96 -11.37 -10.87
C ASP A 79 -9.18 -10.09 -10.51
N LYS A 80 -9.74 -9.22 -9.65
CA LYS A 80 -9.02 -8.03 -9.14
C LYS A 80 -7.79 -8.43 -8.32
N ILE A 81 -7.91 -9.40 -7.42
CA ILE A 81 -6.79 -9.91 -6.62
C ILE A 81 -5.68 -10.46 -7.53
N ARG A 82 -6.04 -11.22 -8.58
CA ARG A 82 -5.06 -11.74 -9.55
C ARG A 82 -4.29 -10.59 -10.23
N LYS A 83 -4.99 -9.58 -10.75
CA LYS A 83 -4.36 -8.42 -11.41
C LYS A 83 -3.42 -7.66 -10.48
N VAL A 84 -3.82 -7.46 -9.22
CA VAL A 84 -2.96 -6.81 -8.21
C VAL A 84 -1.71 -7.64 -7.94
N ARG A 85 -1.84 -8.98 -7.84
CA ARG A 85 -0.68 -9.87 -7.65
C ARG A 85 0.29 -9.83 -8.85
N GLU A 86 -0.24 -9.78 -10.07
CA GLU A 86 0.58 -9.62 -11.28
C GLU A 86 1.35 -8.29 -11.25
N SER A 87 0.68 -7.19 -10.90
CA SER A 87 1.32 -5.87 -10.73
C SER A 87 2.41 -5.90 -9.67
N ILE A 88 2.15 -6.52 -8.51
CA ILE A 88 3.15 -6.67 -7.43
C ILE A 88 4.38 -7.42 -7.94
N ALA A 89 4.18 -8.53 -8.67
CA ALA A 89 5.28 -9.30 -9.23
C ALA A 89 6.13 -8.48 -10.20
N THR A 90 5.50 -7.66 -11.06
CA THR A 90 6.23 -6.76 -11.95
C THR A 90 7.01 -5.69 -11.19
N SER A 91 6.42 -5.09 -10.16
CA SER A 91 7.09 -4.08 -9.34
C SER A 91 8.29 -4.64 -8.59
N TYR A 92 8.19 -5.86 -8.05
CA TYR A 92 9.33 -6.54 -7.41
C TYR A 92 10.44 -6.85 -8.40
N ALA A 93 10.12 -7.25 -9.64
CA ALA A 93 11.13 -7.47 -10.66
C ALA A 93 11.88 -6.17 -11.01
N THR A 94 11.16 -5.04 -11.07
CA THR A 94 11.77 -3.71 -11.26
C THR A 94 12.65 -3.33 -10.07
N LEU A 95 12.18 -3.53 -8.84
CA LEU A 95 12.95 -3.27 -7.62
C LEU A 95 14.28 -4.02 -7.63
N ASN A 96 14.24 -5.34 -7.83
CA ASN A 96 15.45 -6.18 -7.87
C ASN A 96 16.42 -5.75 -8.98
N ARG A 97 15.91 -5.24 -10.11
CA ARG A 97 16.77 -4.71 -11.17
C ARG A 97 17.46 -3.43 -10.72
N LEU A 98 16.74 -2.53 -10.05
CA LEU A 98 17.29 -1.26 -9.56
C LEU A 98 18.33 -1.50 -8.46
N GLU A 99 18.09 -2.41 -7.53
CA GLU A 99 19.04 -2.80 -6.49
C GLU A 99 20.37 -3.30 -7.10
N ARG A 100 20.30 -4.18 -8.11
CA ARG A 100 21.51 -4.63 -8.82
C ARG A 100 22.24 -3.50 -9.56
N GLN A 101 21.50 -2.54 -10.09
CA GLN A 101 22.11 -1.38 -10.76
C GLN A 101 22.81 -0.48 -9.74
N GLU A 102 22.22 -0.27 -8.57
CA GLU A 102 22.81 0.45 -7.46
C GLU A 102 24.10 -0.24 -6.96
N GLU A 103 24.04 -1.56 -6.70
CA GLU A 103 25.20 -2.36 -6.31
C GLU A 103 26.35 -2.23 -7.31
N TYR A 104 26.05 -2.34 -8.61
CA TYR A 104 27.05 -2.17 -9.67
C TYR A 104 27.67 -0.76 -9.68
N LEU A 105 26.86 0.27 -9.49
CA LEU A 105 27.35 1.66 -9.43
C LEU A 105 28.23 1.88 -8.19
N ASN A 106 27.85 1.32 -7.04
CA ASN A 106 28.64 1.39 -5.81
C ASN A 106 29.99 0.68 -5.95
N GLU A 107 29.99 -0.52 -6.54
CA GLU A 107 31.23 -1.27 -6.82
C GLU A 107 32.13 -0.50 -7.80
N ARG A 108 31.54 0.05 -8.87
CA ARG A 108 32.27 0.87 -9.84
C ARG A 108 32.85 2.13 -9.20
N GLY A 109 32.07 2.85 -8.39
CA GLY A 109 32.53 4.03 -7.67
C GLY A 109 33.69 3.70 -6.73
N SER A 110 33.59 2.59 -6.00
CA SER A 110 34.67 2.10 -5.12
C SER A 110 35.96 1.81 -5.89
N ARG A 111 35.86 1.16 -7.06
CA ARG A 111 37.02 0.92 -7.93
C ARG A 111 37.65 2.20 -8.45
N MET A 112 36.84 3.20 -8.81
CA MET A 112 37.35 4.50 -9.26
C MET A 112 38.11 5.20 -8.13
N LEU A 113 37.58 5.21 -6.91
CA LEU A 113 38.27 5.78 -5.75
C LEU A 113 39.62 5.11 -5.48
N VAL A 114 39.67 3.78 -5.52
CA VAL A 114 40.92 3.02 -5.34
C VAL A 114 41.92 3.35 -6.45
N HIS A 115 41.46 3.39 -7.70
CA HIS A 115 42.31 3.75 -8.83
C HIS A 115 42.90 5.15 -8.67
N ASP A 116 42.07 6.13 -8.32
CA ASP A 116 42.49 7.53 -8.20
C ASP A 116 43.44 7.71 -7.01
N SER A 117 43.20 7.01 -5.89
CA SER A 117 44.14 6.96 -4.75
C SER A 117 45.51 6.42 -5.17
N ASN A 118 45.54 5.28 -5.86
CA ASN A 118 46.80 4.69 -6.34
C ASN A 118 47.52 5.60 -7.34
N MET A 119 46.78 6.36 -8.16
CA MET A 119 47.37 7.33 -9.08
C MET A 119 48.00 8.51 -8.35
N LEU A 120 47.36 9.02 -7.29
CA LEU A 120 47.92 10.07 -6.44
C LEU A 120 49.21 9.59 -5.75
N GLU A 121 49.18 8.40 -5.15
CA GLU A 121 50.36 7.80 -4.51
C GLU A 121 51.54 7.69 -5.49
N ARG A 122 51.28 7.28 -6.73
CA ARG A 122 52.32 7.21 -7.77
C ARG A 122 52.88 8.56 -8.17
N LEU A 123 52.03 9.59 -8.25
CA LEU A 123 52.49 10.95 -8.55
C LEU A 123 53.37 11.50 -7.41
N ASP A 124 53.01 11.21 -6.16
CA ASP A 124 53.81 11.57 -4.99
C ASP A 124 55.16 10.81 -4.96
N GLU A 125 55.19 9.55 -5.41
CA GLU A 125 56.45 8.80 -5.57
C GLU A 125 57.33 9.34 -6.70
N GLU A 126 56.74 9.71 -7.85
CA GLU A 126 57.47 10.22 -9.02
C GLU A 126 58.01 11.64 -8.81
N ASN A 127 57.31 12.46 -8.02
CA ASN A 127 57.71 13.81 -7.68
C ASN A 127 57.45 14.09 -6.19
N PRO A 128 58.35 13.62 -5.30
CA PRO A 128 58.15 13.78 -3.87
C PRO A 128 58.11 15.28 -3.52
N PRO A 129 57.16 15.71 -2.66
CA PRO A 129 57.05 17.10 -2.28
C PRO A 129 58.37 17.57 -1.65
N SER A 130 58.82 18.75 -2.06
CA SER A 130 60.05 19.31 -1.50
C SER A 130 59.84 19.68 -0.03
N ALA A 131 60.94 19.84 0.71
CA ALA A 131 60.86 20.29 2.10
C ALA A 131 60.23 21.69 2.23
N GLU A 132 60.35 22.52 1.19
CA GLU A 132 59.73 23.85 1.12
C GLU A 132 58.21 23.72 0.92
N ASP A 133 57.77 22.83 0.02
CA ASP A 133 56.35 22.55 -0.21
C ASP A 133 55.67 22.02 1.06
N LEU A 134 56.34 21.10 1.78
CA LEU A 134 55.85 20.56 3.05
C LEU A 134 55.72 21.64 4.14
N GLN A 135 56.69 22.56 4.24
CA GLN A 135 56.62 23.68 5.17
C GLN A 135 55.48 24.65 4.86
N GLU A 136 55.24 24.92 3.57
CA GLU A 136 54.15 25.78 3.14
C GLU A 136 52.77 25.13 3.37
N LEU A 137 52.66 23.82 3.13
CA LEU A 137 51.48 23.01 3.49
C LEU A 137 51.20 23.01 5.00
N GLU A 138 52.22 22.87 5.84
CA GLU A 138 52.04 22.91 7.29
C GLU A 138 51.62 24.31 7.78
N ARG A 139 52.17 25.37 7.17
CA ARG A 139 51.80 26.76 7.46
C ARG A 139 50.34 27.04 7.09
N SER A 140 49.92 26.62 5.89
CA SER A 140 48.56 26.79 5.41
C SER A 140 47.54 25.96 6.20
N ALA A 141 47.86 24.71 6.55
CA ALA A 141 47.03 23.86 7.41
C ALA A 141 46.82 24.47 8.81
N ASN A 142 47.88 25.04 9.40
CA ASN A 142 47.78 25.74 10.69
C ASN A 142 46.97 27.04 10.60
N GLU A 143 47.11 27.81 9.52
CA GLU A 143 46.30 29.01 9.26
C GLU A 143 44.82 28.65 9.08
N GLU A 144 44.51 27.56 8.38
CA GLU A 144 43.14 27.10 8.16
C GLU A 144 42.51 26.52 9.43
N ALA A 145 43.26 25.71 10.19
CA ALA A 145 42.82 25.24 11.51
C ALA A 145 42.53 26.40 12.47
N ALA A 146 43.37 27.45 12.45
CA ALA A 146 43.14 28.67 13.22
C ALA A 146 41.89 29.44 12.75
N ARG A 147 41.65 29.51 11.44
CA ARG A 147 40.41 30.11 10.89
C ARG A 147 39.16 29.33 11.30
N ILE A 148 39.18 28.00 11.20
CA ILE A 148 38.06 27.14 11.61
C ILE A 148 37.82 27.28 13.12
N ALA A 149 38.88 27.31 13.93
CA ALA A 149 38.78 27.51 15.37
C ALA A 149 38.28 28.92 15.76
N ALA A 150 38.61 29.95 14.97
CA ALA A 150 38.09 31.30 15.17
C ALA A 150 36.61 31.40 14.78
N VAL A 151 36.21 30.84 13.64
CA VAL A 151 34.80 30.72 13.21
C VAL A 151 33.97 29.94 14.23
N SER A 152 34.53 28.87 14.82
CA SER A 152 33.90 28.10 15.89
C SER A 152 33.77 28.85 17.22
N LYS A 153 34.58 29.89 17.46
CA LYS A 153 34.49 30.72 18.68
C LYS A 153 33.52 31.90 18.51
N ASP A 154 33.32 32.37 17.29
CA ASP A 154 32.45 33.50 16.98
C ASP A 154 31.02 33.08 16.59
N LEU A 155 30.79 31.82 16.18
CA LEU A 155 29.46 31.26 15.93
C LEU A 155 29.13 30.20 16.98
N SER A 156 28.29 30.57 17.95
CA SER A 156 27.61 29.57 18.77
C SER A 156 26.78 28.68 17.85
N LEU A 157 26.98 27.36 17.89
CA LEU A 157 26.20 26.37 17.16
C LEU A 157 24.68 26.59 17.34
N SER A 158 24.25 27.10 18.49
CA SER A 158 22.86 27.47 18.75
C SER A 158 22.35 28.65 17.92
N GLN A 159 23.18 29.67 17.65
CA GLN A 159 22.78 30.84 16.84
C GLN A 159 22.64 30.51 15.35
N VAL A 160 23.35 29.51 14.85
CA VAL A 160 23.24 29.07 13.45
C VAL A 160 22.00 28.21 13.24
N MET A 161 21.65 27.36 14.21
CA MET A 161 20.45 26.52 14.14
C MET A 161 19.13 27.28 14.40
N ASP A 162 19.19 28.40 15.14
CA ASP A 162 18.04 29.28 15.40
C ASP A 162 17.82 30.34 14.30
N SER A 163 18.64 30.38 13.25
CA SER A 163 18.46 31.32 12.13
C SER A 163 17.45 30.75 11.10
N PRO A 164 16.32 31.43 10.82
CA PRO A 164 15.29 30.95 9.88
C PRO A 164 15.82 30.66 8.47
N SER A 165 16.85 31.39 8.04
CA SER A 165 17.49 31.24 6.73
C SER A 165 18.27 29.94 6.54
N PHE A 166 18.68 29.27 7.63
CA PHE A 166 19.36 27.97 7.54
C PHE A 166 18.39 26.87 7.08
N TRP A 167 17.14 26.90 7.57
CA TRP A 167 16.11 25.91 7.20
C TRP A 167 15.47 26.18 5.83
N GLU A 168 15.40 27.43 5.37
CA GLU A 168 14.84 27.76 4.04
C GLU A 168 15.62 27.12 2.87
N ASN A 169 16.94 26.96 3.01
CA ASN A 169 17.76 26.26 2.01
C ASN A 169 17.70 24.73 2.13
N PHE A 170 17.42 24.21 3.33
CA PHE A 170 17.29 22.77 3.55
C PHE A 170 15.96 22.23 2.99
N ASP A 171 14.86 22.98 3.16
CA ASP A 171 13.56 22.62 2.57
C ASP A 171 13.56 22.65 1.04
N SER A 172 14.34 23.54 0.42
CA SER A 172 14.46 23.61 -1.05
C SER A 172 15.14 22.38 -1.66
N ALA A 173 16.04 21.70 -0.93
CA ALA A 173 16.71 20.49 -1.41
C ALA A 173 15.85 19.22 -1.29
N VAL A 174 14.88 19.20 -0.37
CA VAL A 174 13.98 18.05 -0.16
C VAL A 174 12.70 18.16 -1.01
N ALA A 175 12.26 19.37 -1.34
CA ALA A 175 11.08 19.60 -2.19
C ALA A 175 11.39 19.67 -3.70
N GLY A 176 12.66 19.79 -4.09
CA GLY A 176 13.11 19.83 -5.49
C GLY A 176 13.22 18.44 -6.10
N GLY A 177 12.10 17.91 -6.61
CA GLY A 177 12.06 16.66 -7.36
C GLY A 177 13.13 16.58 -8.45
N ILE A 178 13.72 15.40 -8.60
CA ILE A 178 14.69 15.03 -9.65
C ILE A 178 14.19 15.55 -11.01
N PRO A 179 14.87 16.51 -11.67
CA PRO A 179 14.52 16.87 -13.04
C PRO A 179 14.93 15.72 -13.98
N SER A 180 13.92 15.11 -14.60
CA SER A 180 14.07 14.19 -15.73
C SER A 180 14.94 14.82 -16.84
N PRO A 181 15.92 14.09 -17.41
CA PRO A 181 16.72 14.62 -18.50
C PRO A 181 15.92 14.60 -19.81
N THR A 182 15.29 15.72 -20.15
CA THR A 182 14.74 15.95 -21.49
C THR A 182 15.87 16.35 -22.44
N GLY A 183 16.48 15.36 -23.09
CA GLY A 183 17.48 15.57 -24.13
C GLY A 183 16.85 16.09 -25.42
N GLY A 184 16.93 17.39 -25.66
CA GLY A 184 16.67 18.02 -26.95
C GLY A 184 17.99 18.47 -27.58
N ASN A 185 18.57 17.65 -28.47
CA ASN A 185 19.64 18.08 -29.37
C ASN A 185 19.03 18.39 -30.73
N GLN A 186 18.84 19.68 -31.03
CA GLN A 186 18.83 20.18 -32.40
C GLN A 186 20.18 20.84 -32.66
N SER A 187 21.07 20.10 -33.32
CA SER A 187 22.29 20.67 -33.89
C SER A 187 21.98 21.17 -35.29
N SER A 188 22.16 22.47 -35.49
CA SER A 188 22.19 23.12 -36.78
C SER A 188 23.59 23.10 -37.38
N SER A 189 23.64 23.11 -38.72
CA SER A 189 24.76 23.50 -39.61
C SER A 189 25.65 22.38 -40.15
N ARG A 190 25.43 21.94 -41.39
CA ARG A 190 26.02 22.51 -42.62
C ARG A 190 25.49 21.81 -43.86
#